data_AF-A0A6I7PP02-F1
#
_entry.id   AF-A0A6I7PP02-F1
#
_cell.length_a   1.000
_cell.length_b   1.000
_cell.length_c   1.000
_cell.angle_alpha   90.00
_cell.angle_beta   90.00
_cell.angle_gamma   90.00
#
_symmetry.space_group_name_H-M   'P 1'
#
loop_
_entity.id
_entity.type
_entity.pdbx_description
1 polymer ?
#
loop_
_entity_poly.entity_id
_entity_poly.type
_entity_poly.pdbx_seq_one_letter_code
_entity_poly.pdbx_strand_id
1 'polypeptide(L)'
;MGLLLRLLRGRVPGAARGRRADAVDEAAVPRGPGRRPPRNRPRKCPRNSPRRCGCGGRVRWRPLILNIFGYDVAWFGCVVGAAFGYAWAGIALAAANVALHMRWSPVVRREAALVFGGALVGVSADALMVVTGVYEYRPRPDGLSLEFLALFFAMWASFGTTMRIAMRFAWRRPWAGALLGLLGGPLAYLAAAKIGTITLPEGAAMWRSLAVIGVVYGVLTPVWVEWARRMFSGTGRAA
;
A
#
# COMPACT_ATOMS: atom_id res chain seq x y z
N MET A 1 0.09 -29.36 10.23
CA MET A 1 1.02 -28.23 9.94
C MET A 1 1.67 -28.31 8.55
N GLY A 2 0.98 -28.80 7.50
CA GLY A 2 1.56 -28.97 6.14
C GLY A 2 0.74 -28.35 5.00
N LEU A 3 -0.48 -27.89 5.27
CA LEU A 3 -1.37 -27.29 4.27
C LEU A 3 -1.09 -25.79 4.05
N LEU A 4 -0.59 -25.11 5.08
CA LEU A 4 -0.30 -23.66 5.08
C LEU A 4 0.95 -23.29 4.24
N LEU A 5 1.91 -24.21 4.09
CA LEU A 5 3.10 -24.01 3.25
C LEU A 5 2.85 -24.30 1.75
N ARG A 6 1.79 -25.03 1.41
CA ARG A 6 1.47 -25.37 0.01
C ARG A 6 0.70 -24.26 -0.72
N LEU A 7 -0.01 -23.39 0.01
CA LEU A 7 -0.73 -22.25 -0.58
C LEU A 7 0.17 -21.02 -0.82
N LEU A 8 1.34 -20.93 -0.18
CA LEU A 8 2.28 -19.81 -0.33
C LEU A 8 3.19 -19.91 -1.57
N ARG A 9 3.21 -21.03 -2.30
CA ARG A 9 4.16 -21.26 -3.41
C ARG A 9 3.59 -21.18 -4.83
N GLY A 10 2.31 -20.87 -5.03
CA GLY A 10 1.76 -20.52 -6.35
C GLY A 10 2.13 -21.48 -7.50
N ARG A 11 2.32 -22.77 -7.23
CA ARG A 11 2.67 -23.78 -8.22
C ARG A 11 1.43 -24.59 -8.53
N VAL A 12 0.84 -24.33 -9.68
CA VAL A 12 -0.13 -25.23 -10.33
C VAL A 12 0.65 -26.47 -10.80
N PRO A 13 0.35 -27.68 -10.32
CA PRO A 13 0.89 -28.91 -10.88
C PRO A 13 0.18 -29.22 -12.20
N GLY A 14 0.97 -29.42 -13.26
CA GLY A 14 0.47 -29.79 -14.58
C GLY A 14 -0.10 -31.21 -14.63
N ALA A 15 -1.14 -31.38 -15.45
CA ALA A 15 -1.56 -32.67 -15.97
C ALA A 15 -0.92 -32.89 -17.35
N ALA A 16 -0.40 -34.10 -17.51
CA ALA A 16 0.34 -34.69 -18.63
C ALA A 16 -0.40 -34.60 -19.98
N ARG A 17 0.28 -34.27 -21.08
CA ARG A 17 1.05 -35.14 -21.99
C ARG A 17 0.16 -36.13 -22.79
N GLY A 18 -0.23 -35.72 -23.99
CA GLY A 18 -0.64 -36.60 -25.09
C GLY A 18 0.21 -36.28 -26.31
N ARG A 19 1.14 -37.18 -26.64
CA ARG A 19 1.94 -37.20 -27.88
C ARG A 19 1.38 -38.33 -28.75
N ARG A 20 0.90 -38.03 -29.95
CA ARG A 20 0.91 -38.86 -31.17
C ARG A 20 0.99 -37.86 -32.32
N ALA A 21 2.14 -37.74 -33.00
CA ALA A 21 2.58 -38.60 -34.09
C ALA A 21 1.51 -38.63 -35.18
N ASP A 22 1.73 -37.85 -36.23
CA ASP A 22 1.44 -38.22 -37.62
C ASP A 22 2.34 -37.34 -38.50
N ALA A 23 3.42 -37.97 -38.95
CA ALA A 23 4.14 -37.57 -40.13
C ALA A 23 3.32 -38.05 -41.33
N VAL A 24 3.03 -37.16 -42.27
CA VAL A 24 2.70 -37.54 -43.64
C VAL A 24 3.65 -36.78 -44.54
N ASP A 25 4.40 -37.59 -45.27
CA ASP A 25 5.36 -37.26 -46.30
C ASP A 25 4.69 -36.71 -47.56
N GLU A 26 5.52 -36.03 -48.37
CA GLU A 26 5.41 -35.83 -49.81
C GLU A 26 4.20 -35.09 -50.41
N ALA A 27 4.48 -33.96 -51.08
CA ALA A 27 4.64 -33.99 -52.54
C ALA A 27 5.19 -32.66 -53.07
N ALA A 28 6.17 -32.78 -53.96
CA ALA A 28 6.89 -31.73 -54.64
C ALA A 28 5.99 -30.87 -55.55
N VAL A 29 6.18 -29.55 -55.51
CA VAL A 29 5.61 -28.60 -56.49
C VAL A 29 6.74 -28.06 -57.38
N PRO A 30 6.65 -28.17 -58.72
CA PRO A 30 7.70 -27.75 -59.63
C PRO A 30 7.81 -26.23 -59.75
N ARG A 31 9.05 -25.73 -59.79
CA ARG A 31 9.38 -24.29 -59.92
C ARG A 31 9.35 -23.86 -61.38
N GLY A 32 8.39 -23.00 -61.76
CA GLY A 32 8.42 -22.26 -63.02
C GLY A 32 9.35 -21.03 -62.96
N PRO A 33 9.86 -20.52 -64.11
CA PRO A 33 10.86 -19.48 -64.13
C PRO A 33 10.23 -18.08 -64.04
N GLY A 34 10.87 -17.19 -63.26
CA GLY A 34 10.82 -15.75 -63.50
C GLY A 34 9.82 -14.94 -62.68
N ARG A 35 10.15 -14.63 -61.42
CA ARG A 35 9.89 -13.31 -60.80
C ARG A 35 11.02 -12.96 -59.84
N ARG A 36 11.63 -11.78 -60.03
CA ARG A 36 12.70 -11.24 -59.16
C ARG A 36 12.17 -11.08 -57.73
N PRO A 37 12.84 -11.57 -56.68
CA PRO A 37 12.47 -11.25 -55.31
C PRO A 37 12.81 -9.78 -55.00
N PRO A 38 11.97 -9.07 -54.22
CA PRO A 38 12.22 -7.67 -53.88
C PRO A 38 13.47 -7.51 -53.01
N ARG A 39 14.19 -6.44 -53.32
CA ARG A 39 15.42 -5.96 -52.68
C ARG A 39 15.19 -5.73 -51.18
N ASN A 40 15.86 -6.54 -50.37
CA ASN A 40 16.55 -6.18 -49.12
C ASN A 40 15.83 -5.27 -48.10
N ARG A 41 15.38 -5.85 -46.98
CA ARG A 41 15.64 -5.26 -45.65
C ARG A 41 15.97 -6.38 -44.66
N PRO A 42 17.20 -6.44 -44.11
CA PRO A 42 17.46 -7.34 -43.01
C PRO A 42 16.74 -6.75 -41.77
N ARG A 43 15.76 -7.46 -41.21
CA ARG A 43 15.29 -7.19 -39.84
C ARG A 43 16.38 -7.63 -38.86
N LYS A 44 17.38 -6.78 -38.64
CA LYS A 44 18.24 -6.85 -37.45
C LYS A 44 17.87 -5.69 -36.54
N CYS A 45 17.13 -5.97 -35.47
CA CYS A 45 17.17 -5.08 -34.31
C CYS A 45 18.64 -5.03 -33.83
N PRO A 46 19.23 -3.85 -33.65
CA PRO A 46 20.59 -3.75 -33.14
C PRO A 46 20.65 -4.38 -31.76
N ARG A 47 21.50 -5.40 -31.60
CA ARG A 47 21.73 -6.14 -30.34
C ARG A 47 22.51 -5.31 -29.30
N ASN A 48 22.53 -3.99 -29.44
CA ASN A 48 23.37 -3.08 -28.67
C ASN A 48 22.68 -1.73 -28.35
N SER A 49 21.38 -1.73 -28.10
CA SER A 49 20.71 -0.57 -27.48
C SER A 49 20.93 -0.63 -25.96
N PRO A 50 21.54 0.39 -25.34
CA PRO A 50 21.59 0.47 -23.89
C PRO A 50 20.15 0.49 -23.38
N ARG A 51 19.92 -0.40 -22.41
CA ARG A 51 18.61 -0.64 -21.81
C ARG A 51 17.96 0.66 -21.36
N ARG A 52 16.65 0.71 -21.61
CA ARG A 52 15.60 1.54 -20.98
C ARG A 52 15.47 2.96 -21.53
N CYS A 53 14.69 3.06 -22.61
CA CYS A 53 13.74 4.16 -22.78
C CYS A 53 12.99 4.34 -21.44
N GLY A 54 13.38 5.37 -20.70
CA GLY A 54 12.70 5.83 -19.51
C GLY A 54 11.37 6.46 -19.90
N CYS A 55 10.36 5.65 -20.19
CA CYS A 55 8.99 6.12 -20.16
C CYS A 55 8.66 6.34 -18.67
N GLY A 56 8.88 7.58 -18.21
CA GLY A 56 8.37 8.06 -16.94
C GLY A 56 6.87 7.73 -16.89
N GLY A 57 6.50 6.81 -15.99
CA GLY A 57 5.11 6.43 -15.83
C GLY A 57 4.31 7.68 -15.50
N ARG A 58 3.39 8.07 -16.39
CA ARG A 58 2.53 9.23 -16.16
C ARG A 58 1.78 9.05 -14.84
N VAL A 59 1.95 10.00 -13.93
CA VAL A 59 1.20 10.04 -12.68
C VAL A 59 -0.27 10.21 -13.04
N ARG A 60 -1.12 9.30 -12.58
CA ARG A 60 -2.57 9.45 -12.69
C ARG A 60 -3.04 10.39 -11.58
N TRP A 61 -3.20 11.67 -11.90
CA TRP A 61 -3.53 12.71 -10.92
C TRP A 61 -4.89 12.52 -10.24
N ARG A 62 -5.93 12.13 -10.97
CA ARG A 62 -7.28 11.91 -10.42
C ARG A 62 -7.31 10.93 -9.22
N PRO A 63 -6.88 9.67 -9.36
CA PRO A 63 -6.88 8.74 -8.23
C PRO A 63 -5.90 9.13 -7.13
N LEU A 64 -4.80 9.83 -7.46
CA LEU A 64 -3.87 10.35 -6.46
C LEU A 64 -4.52 11.41 -5.57
N ILE A 65 -5.16 12.40 -6.18
CA ILE A 65 -5.86 13.49 -5.49
C ILE A 65 -6.97 12.91 -4.62
N LEU A 66 -7.85 12.07 -5.18
CA LEU A 66 -8.94 11.45 -4.41
C LEU A 66 -8.45 10.64 -3.22
N ASN A 67 -7.30 9.96 -3.37
CA ASN A 67 -6.72 9.16 -2.30
C ASN A 67 -6.10 10.01 -1.19
N ILE A 68 -5.39 11.09 -1.53
CA ILE A 68 -4.80 12.02 -0.55
C ILE A 68 -5.92 12.73 0.21
N PHE A 69 -6.83 13.39 -0.49
CA PHE A 69 -7.94 14.12 0.14
C PHE A 69 -8.88 13.20 0.91
N GLY A 70 -9.17 12.00 0.40
CA GLY A 70 -10.00 11.02 1.10
C GLY A 70 -9.37 10.58 2.41
N TYR A 71 -8.05 10.37 2.44
CA TYR A 71 -7.31 10.08 3.66
C TYR A 71 -7.31 11.26 4.63
N ASP A 72 -7.00 12.48 4.16
CA ASP A 72 -6.92 13.67 5.02
C ASP A 72 -8.27 13.99 5.66
N VAL A 73 -9.36 13.90 4.90
CA VAL A 73 -10.74 14.08 5.41
C VAL A 73 -11.09 13.02 6.44
N ALA A 74 -10.77 11.74 6.17
CA ALA A 74 -11.01 10.64 7.10
C ALA A 74 -10.21 10.80 8.40
N TRP A 75 -8.92 11.13 8.31
CA TRP A 75 -8.06 11.36 9.45
C TRP A 75 -8.56 12.53 10.29
N PHE A 76 -8.83 13.68 9.66
CA PHE A 76 -9.32 14.87 10.34
C PHE A 76 -10.67 14.62 11.02
N GLY A 77 -11.60 13.93 10.35
CA GLY A 77 -12.88 13.54 10.92
C GLY A 77 -12.76 12.59 12.11
N CYS A 78 -11.79 11.66 12.11
CA CYS A 78 -11.47 10.83 13.27
C CYS A 78 -10.98 11.65 14.45
N VAL A 79 -10.02 12.56 14.21
CA VAL A 79 -9.37 13.37 15.25
C VAL A 79 -10.38 14.35 15.86
N VAL A 80 -11.05 15.15 15.04
CA VAL A 80 -12.07 16.10 15.49
C VAL A 80 -13.26 15.35 16.10
N GLY A 81 -13.76 14.31 15.44
CA GLY A 81 -14.86 13.50 15.95
C GLY A 81 -14.57 12.99 17.36
N ALA A 82 -13.40 12.39 17.58
CA ALA A 82 -13.02 11.91 18.91
C ALA A 82 -12.85 13.05 19.92
N ALA A 83 -12.27 14.20 19.55
CA ALA A 83 -12.10 15.33 20.46
C ALA A 83 -13.44 15.92 20.96
N PHE A 84 -14.50 15.86 20.15
CA PHE A 84 -15.82 16.42 20.47
C PHE A 84 -16.87 15.35 20.83
N GLY A 85 -16.47 14.11 21.11
CA GLY A 85 -17.40 13.03 21.54
C GLY A 85 -18.19 12.35 20.41
N TYR A 86 -17.84 12.61 19.15
CA TYR A 86 -18.41 12.01 17.94
C TYR A 86 -17.45 11.02 17.26
N ALA A 87 -16.67 10.24 18.03
CA ALA A 87 -15.66 9.31 17.51
C ALA A 87 -16.22 8.36 16.43
N TRP A 88 -17.45 7.87 16.62
CA TRP A 88 -18.15 6.98 15.69
C TRP A 88 -18.44 7.61 14.33
N ALA A 89 -18.68 8.92 14.26
CA ALA A 89 -18.84 9.62 12.99
C ALA A 89 -17.50 9.67 12.21
N GLY A 90 -16.39 9.90 12.92
CA GLY A 90 -15.04 9.81 12.36
C GLY A 90 -14.71 8.40 11.84
N ILE A 91 -15.03 7.37 12.63
CA ILE A 91 -14.89 5.96 12.25
C ILE A 91 -15.68 5.68 10.96
N ALA A 92 -16.94 6.13 10.90
CA ALA A 92 -17.78 5.94 9.72
C ALA A 92 -17.18 6.62 8.47
N LEU A 93 -16.60 7.81 8.62
CA LEU A 93 -15.94 8.53 7.54
C LEU A 93 -14.70 7.78 7.02
N ALA A 94 -13.85 7.27 7.94
CA ALA A 94 -12.70 6.47 7.57
C ALA A 94 -13.11 5.13 6.92
N ALA A 95 -14.15 4.48 7.42
CA ALA A 95 -14.70 3.27 6.81
C ALA A 95 -15.26 3.54 5.40
N ALA A 96 -15.93 4.68 5.19
CA ALA A 96 -16.41 5.10 3.88
C ALA A 96 -15.26 5.34 2.90
N ASN A 97 -14.17 5.98 3.33
CA ASN A 97 -12.95 6.14 2.52
C ASN A 97 -12.36 4.79 2.10
N VAL A 98 -12.23 3.85 3.04
CA VAL A 98 -11.74 2.49 2.74
C VAL A 98 -12.67 1.78 1.76
N ALA A 99 -13.98 1.81 1.98
CA ALA A 99 -14.96 1.18 1.10
C ALA A 99 -14.91 1.75 -0.33
N LEU A 100 -14.79 3.07 -0.45
CA LEU A 100 -14.68 3.76 -1.73
C LEU A 100 -13.39 3.38 -2.48
N HIS A 101 -12.26 3.32 -1.77
CA HIS A 101 -11.00 2.82 -2.32
C HIS A 101 -11.11 1.37 -2.81
N MET A 102 -11.76 0.50 -2.03
CA MET A 102 -11.97 -0.90 -2.42
C MET A 102 -12.86 -1.01 -3.66
N ARG A 103 -13.94 -0.22 -3.75
CA ARG A 103 -14.85 -0.20 -4.89
C ARG A 103 -14.14 0.15 -6.21
N TRP A 104 -13.15 1.03 -6.17
CA TRP A 104 -12.39 1.44 -7.36
C TRP A 104 -11.10 0.65 -7.58
N SER A 105 -10.77 -0.27 -6.67
CA SER A 105 -9.53 -1.04 -6.77
C SER A 105 -9.68 -2.21 -7.75
N PRO A 106 -8.79 -2.34 -8.75
CA PRO A 106 -8.81 -3.50 -9.66
C PRO A 106 -8.31 -4.80 -9.00
N VAL A 107 -7.72 -4.73 -7.80
CA VAL A 107 -7.12 -5.87 -7.08
C VAL A 107 -7.53 -5.89 -5.61
N VAL A 108 -8.85 -5.88 -5.37
CA VAL A 108 -9.48 -5.75 -4.03
C VAL A 108 -8.90 -6.71 -2.99
N ARG A 109 -8.71 -7.99 -3.31
CA ARG A 109 -8.19 -8.99 -2.34
C ARG A 109 -6.81 -8.63 -1.79
N ARG A 110 -5.90 -8.14 -2.65
CA ARG A 110 -4.55 -7.75 -2.23
C ARG A 110 -4.56 -6.43 -1.46
N GLU A 111 -5.41 -5.50 -1.87
CA GLU A 111 -5.63 -4.25 -1.10
C GLU A 111 -6.17 -4.54 0.29
N ALA A 112 -7.20 -5.38 0.39
CA ALA A 112 -7.82 -5.73 1.66
C ALA A 112 -6.80 -6.35 2.62
N ALA A 113 -5.95 -7.26 2.13
CA ALA A 113 -4.88 -7.84 2.94
C ALA A 113 -3.85 -6.80 3.42
N LEU A 114 -3.43 -5.87 2.54
CA LEU A 114 -2.51 -4.79 2.87
C LEU A 114 -3.10 -3.84 3.93
N VAL A 115 -4.33 -3.40 3.69
CA VAL A 115 -5.05 -2.42 4.51
C VAL A 115 -5.35 -3.01 5.88
N PHE A 116 -5.97 -4.19 5.92
CA PHE A 116 -6.37 -4.83 7.17
C PHE A 116 -5.16 -5.23 8.02
N GLY A 117 -4.18 -5.91 7.44
CA GLY A 117 -3.01 -6.36 8.21
C GLY A 117 -2.13 -5.20 8.67
N GLY A 118 -2.00 -4.14 7.87
CA GLY A 118 -1.28 -2.95 8.32
C GLY A 118 -2.06 -2.15 9.37
N ALA A 119 -3.40 -2.13 9.29
CA ALA A 119 -4.24 -1.55 10.32
C ALA A 119 -4.12 -2.26 11.66
N LEU A 120 -4.05 -3.60 11.66
CA LEU A 120 -3.78 -4.39 12.88
C LEU A 120 -2.42 -4.07 13.50
N VAL A 121 -1.37 -3.99 12.68
CA VAL A 121 -0.02 -3.63 13.17
C VAL A 121 -0.02 -2.20 13.73
N GLY A 122 -0.64 -1.27 13.02
CA GLY A 122 -0.73 0.14 13.42
C GLY A 122 -1.47 0.33 14.73
N VAL A 123 -2.69 -0.19 14.86
CA VAL A 123 -3.47 -0.09 16.11
C VAL A 123 -2.76 -0.77 17.28
N SER A 124 -2.02 -1.85 17.03
CA SER A 124 -1.23 -2.52 18.07
C SER A 124 -0.06 -1.66 18.54
N ALA A 125 0.60 -0.95 17.63
CA ALA A 125 1.66 -0.01 17.97
C ALA A 125 1.11 1.18 18.79
N ASP A 126 -0.05 1.70 18.41
CA ASP A 126 -0.74 2.74 19.17
C ASP A 126 -1.19 2.28 20.54
N ALA A 127 -1.76 1.09 20.63
CA ALA A 127 -2.13 0.48 21.89
C ALA A 127 -0.91 0.35 22.83
N LEU A 128 0.24 -0.09 22.29
CA LEU A 128 1.47 -0.16 23.07
C LEU A 128 1.94 1.21 23.55
N MET A 129 1.86 2.24 22.70
CA MET A 129 2.23 3.61 23.07
C MET A 129 1.33 4.17 24.19
N VAL A 130 0.02 3.92 24.14
CA VAL A 130 -0.90 4.31 25.23
C VAL A 130 -0.59 3.54 26.52
N VAL A 131 -0.43 2.22 26.45
CA VAL A 131 -0.16 1.39 27.63
C VAL A 131 1.20 1.71 28.28
N THR A 132 2.18 2.14 27.49
CA THR A 132 3.50 2.56 27.99
C THR A 132 3.58 4.05 28.38
N GLY A 133 2.47 4.78 28.30
CA GLY A 133 2.39 6.18 28.73
C GLY A 133 3.08 7.18 27.80
N VAL A 134 3.27 6.83 26.53
CA VAL A 134 3.80 7.76 25.50
C VAL A 134 2.81 8.90 25.27
N TYR A 135 1.51 8.61 25.28
CA TYR A 135 0.44 9.61 25.24
C TYR A 135 -0.83 9.00 25.84
N GLU A 136 -1.79 9.85 26.17
CA GLU A 136 -3.09 9.43 26.70
C GLU A 136 -4.20 9.72 25.69
N TYR A 137 -5.14 8.78 25.55
CA TYR A 137 -6.35 8.99 24.77
C TYR A 137 -7.41 9.70 25.62
N ARG A 138 -7.79 10.93 25.24
CA ARG A 138 -8.60 11.80 26.11
C ARG A 138 -10.04 11.33 26.32
N PRO A 139 -10.80 10.88 25.29
CA PRO A 139 -12.21 10.54 25.47
C PRO A 139 -12.47 9.46 26.51
N ARG A 140 -11.52 8.53 26.68
CA ARG A 140 -11.54 7.45 27.67
C ARG A 140 -10.11 7.17 28.18
N PRO A 141 -9.68 7.82 29.28
CA PRO A 141 -8.32 7.72 29.79
C PRO A 141 -8.03 6.39 30.52
N ASP A 142 -9.04 5.55 30.72
CA ASP A 142 -8.98 4.24 31.39
C ASP A 142 -8.33 3.12 30.55
N GLY A 143 -7.65 3.47 29.46
CA GLY A 143 -6.83 2.54 28.65
C GLY A 143 -7.42 2.21 27.29
N LEU A 144 -7.30 0.94 26.87
CA LEU A 144 -7.66 0.48 25.52
C LEU A 144 -9.16 0.21 25.39
N SER A 145 -9.96 1.26 25.31
CA SER A 145 -11.40 1.13 25.06
C SER A 145 -11.71 0.58 23.65
N LEU A 146 -12.90 -0.01 23.47
CA LEU A 146 -13.35 -0.46 22.15
C LEU A 146 -13.38 0.69 21.13
N GLU A 147 -13.76 1.89 21.58
CA GLU A 147 -13.76 3.10 20.77
C GLU A 147 -12.36 3.48 20.31
N PHE A 148 -11.36 3.42 21.20
CA PHE A 148 -9.96 3.63 20.84
C PHE A 148 -9.52 2.64 19.76
N LEU A 149 -9.74 1.34 19.98
CA LEU A 149 -9.32 0.29 19.04
C LEU A 149 -10.01 0.47 17.67
N ALA A 150 -11.31 0.76 17.66
CA ALA A 150 -12.07 0.99 16.44
C ALA A 150 -11.61 2.26 15.69
N LEU A 151 -11.39 3.36 16.40
CA LEU A 151 -10.94 4.64 15.84
C LEU A 151 -9.57 4.53 15.20
N PHE A 152 -8.58 4.03 15.96
CA PHE A 152 -7.23 3.90 15.45
C PHE A 152 -7.16 2.86 14.35
N PHE A 153 -7.87 1.72 14.47
CA PHE A 153 -7.95 0.75 13.38
C PHE A 153 -8.52 1.38 12.10
N ALA A 154 -9.60 2.15 12.19
CA ALA A 154 -10.20 2.81 11.02
C ALA A 154 -9.27 3.86 10.40
N MET A 155 -8.57 4.66 11.23
CA MET A 155 -7.60 5.64 10.79
C MET A 155 -6.40 5.00 10.09
N TRP A 156 -5.86 3.92 10.68
CA TRP A 156 -4.79 3.14 10.06
C TRP A 156 -5.26 2.44 8.78
N ALA A 157 -6.47 1.88 8.75
CA ALA A 157 -7.02 1.27 7.54
C ALA A 157 -7.15 2.31 6.41
N SER A 158 -7.64 3.51 6.74
CA SER A 158 -7.70 4.64 5.82
C SER A 158 -6.30 5.02 5.32
N PHE A 159 -5.30 5.11 6.20
CA PHE A 159 -3.90 5.36 5.82
C PHE A 159 -3.35 4.27 4.90
N GLY A 160 -3.70 3.00 5.14
CA GLY A 160 -3.31 1.85 4.33
C GLY A 160 -3.73 1.96 2.86
N THR A 161 -4.85 2.63 2.57
CA THR A 161 -5.30 2.86 1.20
C THR A 161 -4.30 3.69 0.38
N THR A 162 -3.47 4.49 1.06
CA THR A 162 -2.48 5.37 0.42
C THR A 162 -1.22 4.64 -0.04
N MET A 163 -0.96 3.44 0.50
CA MET A 163 0.30 2.71 0.31
C MET A 163 0.58 2.36 -1.15
N ARG A 164 -0.48 2.05 -1.92
CA ARG A 164 -0.36 1.72 -3.35
C ARG A 164 -0.32 2.94 -4.25
N ILE A 165 -1.10 3.97 -3.93
CA ILE A 165 -1.35 5.11 -4.83
C ILE A 165 -0.42 6.26 -4.47
N ALA A 166 -0.67 6.93 -3.34
CA ALA A 166 0.11 8.10 -2.92
C ALA A 166 1.57 7.75 -2.59
N MET A 167 1.82 6.63 -1.89
CA MET A 167 3.17 6.24 -1.46
C MET A 167 3.99 5.54 -2.54
N ARG A 168 3.52 5.50 -3.79
CA ARG A 168 4.21 4.81 -4.90
C ARG A 168 5.60 5.40 -5.19
N PHE A 169 5.83 6.69 -4.92
CA PHE A 169 7.16 7.29 -5.07
C PHE A 169 8.17 6.70 -4.07
N ALA A 170 7.72 6.35 -2.85
CA ALA A 170 8.54 5.76 -1.80
C ALA A 170 8.93 4.30 -2.10
N TRP A 171 8.27 3.63 -3.05
CA TRP A 171 8.62 2.27 -3.49
C TRP A 171 10.03 2.18 -4.09
N ARG A 172 10.54 3.28 -4.67
CA ARG A 172 11.89 3.35 -5.22
C ARG A 172 12.89 3.99 -4.25
N ARG A 173 12.42 4.61 -3.18
CA ARG A 173 13.18 5.41 -2.22
C ARG A 173 12.63 5.16 -0.82
N PRO A 174 12.99 4.02 -0.17
CA PRO A 174 12.42 3.66 1.13
C PRO A 174 12.73 4.69 2.22
N TRP A 175 13.87 5.37 2.13
CA TRP A 175 14.23 6.47 3.03
C TRP A 175 13.21 7.62 3.00
N ALA A 176 12.53 7.86 1.87
CA ALA A 176 11.51 8.90 1.80
C ALA A 176 10.26 8.51 2.61
N GLY A 177 9.90 7.22 2.61
CA GLY A 177 8.85 6.69 3.49
C GLY A 177 9.25 6.79 4.97
N ALA A 178 10.50 6.50 5.30
CA ALA A 178 11.03 6.65 6.66
C ALA A 178 10.98 8.10 7.14
N LEU A 179 11.42 9.06 6.32
CA LEU A 179 11.41 10.48 6.66
C LEU A 179 9.99 11.01 6.85
N LEU A 180 9.05 10.58 6.00
CA LEU A 180 7.64 10.94 6.15
C LEU A 180 7.01 10.37 7.40
N GLY A 181 7.33 9.12 7.78
CA GLY A 181 6.89 8.58 9.06
C GLY A 181 7.52 9.31 10.24
N LEU A 182 8.84 9.51 10.20
CA LEU A 182 9.63 10.14 11.26
C LEU A 182 9.16 11.55 11.60
N LEU A 183 8.78 12.34 10.59
CA LEU A 183 8.30 13.71 10.78
C LEU A 183 6.78 13.79 10.85
N GLY A 184 6.09 13.06 9.96
CA GLY A 184 4.64 13.09 9.84
C GLY A 184 3.93 12.51 11.07
N GLY A 185 4.48 11.45 11.68
CA GLY A 185 3.95 10.89 12.93
C GLY A 185 3.90 11.95 14.04
N PRO A 186 5.04 12.49 14.51
CA PRO A 186 5.05 13.50 15.58
C PRO A 186 4.19 14.73 15.27
N LEU A 187 4.19 15.20 14.01
CA LEU A 187 3.34 16.32 13.61
C LEU A 187 1.85 16.00 13.71
N ALA A 188 1.44 14.79 13.33
CA ALA A 188 0.05 14.33 13.46
C ALA A 188 -0.38 14.24 14.93
N TYR A 189 0.48 13.75 15.82
CA TYR A 189 0.17 13.65 17.27
C TYR A 189 0.17 15.02 17.93
N LEU A 190 1.07 15.93 17.54
CA LEU A 190 1.00 17.32 17.96
C LEU A 190 -0.31 17.99 17.53
N ALA A 191 -0.76 17.75 16.30
CA ALA A 191 -2.05 18.25 15.82
C ALA A 191 -3.22 17.65 16.60
N ALA A 192 -3.22 16.33 16.83
CA ALA A 192 -4.25 15.65 17.62
C ALA A 192 -4.28 16.12 19.09
N ALA A 193 -3.11 16.40 19.69
CA ALA A 193 -3.01 16.95 21.04
C ALA A 193 -3.58 18.37 21.11
N LYS A 194 -3.29 19.21 20.10
CA LYS A 194 -3.83 20.58 20.00
C LYS A 194 -5.35 20.60 19.80
N ILE A 195 -5.88 19.71 18.97
CA ILE A 195 -7.33 19.58 18.76
C ILE A 195 -8.01 19.01 20.00
N GLY A 196 -7.29 18.16 20.74
CA GLY A 196 -7.72 17.63 22.01
C GLY A 196 -8.22 16.19 21.98
N THR A 197 -7.81 15.43 20.97
CA THR A 197 -8.08 14.00 20.88
C THR A 197 -7.21 13.20 21.83
N ILE A 198 -5.97 13.65 22.03
CA ILE A 198 -4.99 13.02 22.90
C ILE A 198 -4.38 14.05 23.85
N THR A 199 -3.65 13.57 24.84
CA THR A 199 -2.81 14.37 25.73
C THR A 199 -1.38 13.86 25.64
N LEU A 200 -0.43 14.77 25.45
CA LEU A 200 1.00 14.47 25.52
C LEU A 200 1.53 14.86 26.91
N PRO A 201 2.54 14.16 27.45
CA PRO A 201 3.20 14.56 28.70
C PRO A 201 3.79 15.96 28.62
N GLU A 202 3.90 16.65 29.76
CA GLU A 202 4.44 18.01 29.82
C GLU A 202 5.98 18.05 29.88
N GLY A 203 6.55 19.22 29.57
CA GLY A 203 7.99 19.50 29.69
C GLY A 203 8.88 18.56 28.85
N ALA A 204 9.97 18.08 29.46
CA ALA A 204 10.94 17.22 28.77
C ALA A 204 10.40 15.83 28.39
N ALA A 205 9.31 15.36 29.03
CA ALA A 205 8.66 14.10 28.70
C ALA A 205 7.91 14.17 27.36
N MET A 206 7.44 15.35 26.95
CA MET A 206 6.84 15.58 25.64
C MET A 206 7.79 15.18 24.51
N TRP A 207 9.04 15.64 24.56
CA TRP A 207 10.03 15.39 23.51
C TRP A 207 10.40 13.91 23.41
N ARG A 208 10.46 13.20 24.55
CA ARG A 208 10.65 11.74 24.56
C ARG A 208 9.50 11.04 23.86
N SER A 209 8.27 11.46 24.12
CA SER A 209 7.08 10.88 23.50
C SER A 209 7.05 11.11 21.98
N LEU A 210 7.35 12.34 21.54
CA LEU A 210 7.46 12.68 20.13
C LEU A 210 8.60 11.92 19.44
N ALA A 211 9.73 11.71 20.11
CA ALA A 211 10.82 10.91 19.58
C ALA A 211 10.40 9.44 19.40
N VAL A 212 9.70 8.86 20.38
CA VAL A 212 9.17 7.49 20.29
C VAL A 212 8.16 7.37 19.14
N ILE A 213 7.19 8.29 19.05
CA ILE A 213 6.22 8.34 17.95
C ILE A 213 6.94 8.45 16.60
N GLY A 214 7.94 9.33 16.50
CA GLY A 214 8.76 9.50 15.30
C GLY A 214 9.48 8.22 14.90
N VAL A 215 10.12 7.52 15.84
CA VAL A 215 10.80 6.25 15.56
C VAL A 215 9.80 5.18 15.13
N VAL A 216 8.67 5.05 15.83
CA VAL A 216 7.62 4.06 15.51
C VAL A 216 7.10 4.29 14.09
N TYR A 217 6.66 5.49 13.75
CA TYR A 217 6.17 5.80 12.41
C TYR A 217 7.29 5.74 11.35
N GLY A 218 8.49 6.22 11.69
CA GLY A 218 9.67 6.18 10.83
C GLY A 218 10.10 4.75 10.45
N VAL A 219 9.77 3.75 11.27
CA VAL A 219 9.98 2.32 10.97
C VAL A 219 8.77 1.71 10.28
N LEU A 220 7.55 1.91 10.82
CA LEU A 220 6.35 1.27 10.32
C LEU A 220 6.01 1.71 8.88
N THR A 221 6.13 3.00 8.57
CA THR A 221 5.81 3.53 7.24
C THR A 221 6.64 2.88 6.13
N PRO A 222 7.99 2.87 6.15
CA PRO A 222 8.77 2.24 5.08
C PRO A 222 8.60 0.72 5.04
N VAL A 223 8.38 0.05 6.18
CA VAL A 223 8.08 -1.39 6.23
C VAL A 223 6.77 -1.69 5.50
N TRP A 224 5.73 -0.89 5.73
CA TRP A 224 4.44 -1.08 5.08
C TRP A 224 4.49 -0.74 3.59
N VAL A 225 5.22 0.31 3.23
CA VAL A 225 5.49 0.66 1.83
C VAL A 225 6.21 -0.47 1.10
N GLU A 226 7.21 -1.09 1.74
CA GLU A 226 7.92 -2.24 1.18
C GLU A 226 7.01 -3.46 1.03
N TRP A 227 6.11 -3.70 2.00
CA TRP A 227 5.10 -4.75 1.89
C TRP A 227 4.16 -4.52 0.69
N ALA A 228 3.67 -3.28 0.50
CA ALA A 228 2.89 -2.91 -0.66
C ALA A 228 3.68 -3.15 -1.96
N ARG A 229 4.93 -2.67 -2.03
CA ARG A 229 5.79 -2.87 -3.19
C ARG A 229 5.94 -4.36 -3.55
N ARG A 230 6.14 -5.25 -2.57
CA ARG A 230 6.23 -6.70 -2.81
C ARG A 230 4.93 -7.30 -3.35
N MET A 231 3.77 -6.86 -2.87
CA MET A 231 2.47 -7.38 -3.31
C MET A 231 2.05 -6.91 -4.71
N PHE A 232 2.49 -5.71 -5.13
CA PHE A 232 2.04 -5.06 -6.36
C PHE A 232 3.11 -4.87 -7.45
N SER A 233 4.37 -5.25 -7.19
CA SER A 233 5.47 -5.15 -8.17
C SER A 233 5.29 -6.03 -9.42
N GLY A 234 4.44 -7.06 -9.35
CA GLY A 234 4.13 -7.95 -10.49
C GLY A 234 2.91 -7.54 -11.33
N THR A 235 2.09 -6.60 -10.89
CA THR A 235 0.82 -6.21 -11.53
C THR A 235 0.95 -5.13 -12.62
N GLY A 236 2.15 -4.63 -12.87
CA GLY A 236 2.43 -3.54 -13.83
C GLY A 236 2.38 -3.89 -15.31
N ARG A 237 1.72 -4.99 -15.72
CA ARG A 237 1.56 -5.38 -17.13
C ARG A 237 0.11 -5.41 -17.64
N ALA A 238 -0.87 -5.11 -16.80
CA ALA A 238 -2.29 -5.24 -17.16
C ALA A 238 -3.15 -4.03 -16.75
N ALA A 239 -2.63 -2.81 -16.87
CA ALA A 239 -3.40 -1.58 -16.65
C ALA A 239 -3.02 -0.49 -17.67
#